data_AF-A0A5K1DD35-F1
#
_entry.id   AF-A0A5K1DD35-F1
#
_cell.length_a   1.000
_cell.length_b   1.000
_cell.length_c   1.000
_cell.angle_alpha   90.00
_cell.angle_beta   90.00
_cell.angle_gamma   90.00
#
_symmetry.space_group_name_H-M   'P 1'
#
loop_
_entity.id
_entity.type
_entity.pdbx_description
1 polymer ?
#
loop_
_entity_poly.entity_id
_entity_poly.type
_entity_poly.pdbx_seq_one_letter_code
_entity_poly.pdbx_strand_id
1 'polypeptide(L)' 'DSPVGTGYSFVEEQDLAVKTDEEAATDLTTLLIKLFNNNESLQSSPLYVVAESYGGKHAATLGLAVYDAIQAGKLKMKLG' A
#
# COMPACT_ATOMS: atom_id res chain seq x y z
N ASP A 1 -8.00 6.80 1.69
CA ASP A 1 -7.13 7.86 1.12
C ASP A 1 -5.70 7.67 1.59
N SER A 2 -4.70 8.15 0.87
CA SER A 2 -3.30 8.00 1.25
C SER A 2 -2.43 9.11 0.65
N PRO A 3 -1.39 9.60 1.35
CA PRO A 3 -0.97 9.21 2.70
C PRO A 3 -1.92 9.73 3.80
N VAL A 4 -1.61 9.40 5.06
CA VAL A 4 -2.32 9.99 6.20
C VAL A 4 -2.24 11.52 6.17
N GLY A 5 -3.34 12.19 6.48
CA GLY A 5 -3.56 13.62 6.25
C GLY A 5 -4.25 13.94 4.90
N THR A 6 -4.45 12.95 4.03
CA THR A 6 -5.20 13.10 2.77
C THR A 6 -6.65 12.67 2.95
N GLY A 7 -7.60 13.52 2.53
CA GLY A 7 -9.03 13.17 2.54
C GLY A 7 -9.53 12.83 3.94
N TYR A 8 -10.07 11.61 4.12
CA TYR A 8 -10.55 11.13 5.41
C TYR A 8 -9.50 10.32 6.20
N SER A 9 -8.30 10.12 5.67
CA SER A 9 -7.23 9.45 6.40
C SER A 9 -6.54 10.46 7.33
N PHE A 10 -6.52 10.20 8.64
CA PHE A 10 -5.94 11.11 9.64
C PHE A 10 -5.10 10.38 10.69
N VAL A 11 -4.21 11.12 11.34
CA VAL A 11 -3.48 10.77 12.57
C VAL A 11 -3.81 11.79 13.64
N GLU A 12 -3.76 11.37 14.91
CA GLU A 12 -3.96 12.27 16.05
C GLU A 12 -2.71 13.12 16.33
N GLU A 13 -1.53 12.51 16.19
CA GLU A 13 -0.24 13.16 16.41
C GLU A 13 0.39 13.54 15.06
N GLN A 14 0.69 14.83 14.87
CA GLN A 14 1.11 15.36 13.56
C GLN A 14 2.49 14.88 13.10
N ASP A 15 3.34 14.49 14.04
CA ASP A 15 4.67 13.94 13.79
C ASP A 15 4.64 12.51 13.21
N LEU A 16 3.48 11.84 13.26
CA LEU A 16 3.22 10.55 12.60
C LEU A 16 2.87 10.67 11.12
N ALA A 17 2.76 11.89 10.57
CA ALA A 17 2.62 12.07 9.14
C ALA A 17 3.88 11.57 8.42
N VAL A 18 3.68 10.81 7.33
CA VAL A 18 4.78 10.31 6.51
C VAL A 18 5.56 11.45 5.89
N LYS A 19 6.87 11.27 5.78
CA LYS A 19 7.84 12.26 5.26
C LYS A 19 8.47 11.81 3.95
N THR A 20 8.31 10.54 3.59
CA THR A 20 8.89 9.93 2.39
C THR A 20 7.86 9.08 1.64
N ASP A 21 8.09 8.86 0.35
CA ASP A 21 7.21 8.00 -0.45
C ASP A 21 7.33 6.53 -0.01
N GLU A 22 8.49 6.13 0.52
CA GLU A 22 8.75 4.80 1.07
C GLU A 22 7.93 4.53 2.34
N GLU A 23 7.80 5.52 3.23
CA GLU A 23 6.91 5.44 4.39
C GLU A 23 5.44 5.34 3.94
N ALA A 24 5.02 6.17 2.98
CA ALA A 24 3.67 6.10 2.42
C ALA A 24 3.37 4.73 1.77
N ALA A 25 4.35 4.16 1.05
CA ALA A 25 4.25 2.83 0.48
C ALA A 25 4.19 1.75 1.56
N THR A 26 4.97 1.86 2.63
CA THR A 26 4.97 0.92 3.77
C THR A 26 3.61 0.88 4.46
N ASP A 27 2.99 2.04 4.68
CA ASP A 27 1.64 2.13 5.27
C ASP A 27 0.58 1.50 4.35
N LEU A 28 0.64 1.79 3.05
CA LEU A 28 -0.26 1.18 2.07
C LEU A 28 -0.05 -0.34 1.95
N THR A 29 1.19 -0.84 1.98
CA THR A 29 1.47 -2.28 2.01
C THR A 29 0.91 -2.91 3.29
N THR A 30 0.99 -2.23 4.43
CA THR A 30 0.39 -2.70 5.70
C THR A 30 -1.14 -2.80 5.59
N LEU A 31 -1.79 -1.84 4.93
CA LEU A 31 -3.21 -1.92 4.61
C LEU A 31 -3.52 -3.13 3.73
N LEU A 32 -2.76 -3.34 2.65
CA LEU A 32 -2.96 -4.48 1.75
C LEU A 32 -2.79 -5.82 2.47
N ILE A 33 -1.79 -5.96 3.35
CA ILE A 33 -1.60 -7.14 4.20
C ILE A 33 -2.85 -7.41 5.03
N LYS A 34 -3.40 -6.40 5.71
CA LYS A 34 -4.60 -6.55 6.54
C LYS A 34 -5.84 -6.94 5.71
N LEU A 35 -5.97 -6.42 4.50
CA LEU A 35 -7.10 -6.69 3.60
C LEU A 35 -7.03 -8.10 2.97
N PHE A 36 -5.90 -8.44 2.36
CA PHE A 36 -5.76 -9.66 1.57
C PHE A 36 -5.55 -10.90 2.43
N ASN A 37 -4.73 -10.82 3.48
CA ASN A 37 -4.38 -12.02 4.26
C ASN A 37 -5.58 -12.64 5.00
N ASN A 38 -6.63 -11.86 5.24
CA ASN A 38 -7.85 -12.31 5.92
C ASN A 38 -9.00 -12.66 4.95
N ASN A 39 -8.80 -12.60 3.64
CA ASN A 39 -9.86 -12.85 2.65
C ASN A 39 -9.34 -13.66 1.45
N GLU A 40 -9.59 -14.97 1.46
CA GLU A 40 -9.16 -15.90 0.41
C GLU A 40 -9.65 -15.53 -1.00
N SER A 41 -10.85 -14.93 -1.11
CA SER A 41 -11.38 -14.48 -2.40
C SER A 41 -10.49 -13.40 -3.02
N LEU A 42 -10.00 -12.46 -2.20
CA LEU A 42 -9.09 -11.42 -2.66
C LEU A 42 -7.71 -12.00 -3.03
N GLN A 43 -7.20 -12.97 -2.28
CA GLN A 43 -5.89 -13.61 -2.57
C GLN A 43 -5.85 -14.29 -3.95
N SER A 44 -7.00 -14.79 -4.42
CA SER A 44 -7.12 -15.44 -5.71
C SER A 44 -7.10 -14.46 -6.90
N SER A 45 -7.45 -13.19 -6.64
CA SER A 45 -7.64 -12.14 -7.64
C SER A 45 -6.35 -11.34 -7.89
N PRO A 46 -6.07 -10.94 -9.14
CA PRO A 46 -4.96 -10.04 -9.45
C PRO A 46 -5.17 -8.63 -8.88
N LEU A 47 -4.10 -8.00 -8.38
CA LEU A 47 -4.09 -6.57 -8.07
C LEU A 47 -3.37 -5.79 -9.17
N TYR A 48 -4.08 -4.76 -9.65
CA TYR A 48 -3.54 -3.73 -10.53
C TYR A 48 -3.42 -2.41 -9.77
N VAL A 49 -2.25 -1.78 -9.84
CA VAL A 49 -2.03 -0.43 -9.33
C VAL A 49 -2.01 0.52 -10.51
N VAL A 50 -2.96 1.47 -10.51
CA VAL A 50 -3.07 2.52 -11.54
C VAL A 50 -2.97 3.88 -10.87
N ALA A 51 -2.41 4.86 -11.58
CA ALA A 51 -2.22 6.18 -11.02
C ALA A 51 -2.15 7.29 -12.06
N GLU A 52 -2.28 8.52 -11.57
CA GLU A 52 -2.21 9.77 -12.33
C GLU A 52 -1.35 10.78 -11.55
N SER A 53 -0.68 11.69 -12.26
CA SER A 53 0.09 12.79 -11.65
C SER A 53 1.13 12.25 -10.64
N TYR A 54 1.22 12.83 -9.43
CA TYR A 54 2.14 12.38 -8.38
C TYR A 54 1.88 10.92 -7.94
N GLY A 55 0.66 10.42 -8.16
CA GLY A 55 0.32 9.04 -7.94
C GLY A 55 1.22 8.07 -8.73
N GLY A 56 1.80 8.48 -9.87
CA GLY A 56 2.74 7.63 -10.62
C GLY A 56 3.98 7.27 -9.79
N LYS A 57 4.48 8.21 -8.98
CA LYS A 57 5.59 7.94 -8.05
C LYS A 57 5.15 6.98 -6.96
N HIS A 58 3.99 7.22 -6.34
CA HIS A 58 3.42 6.33 -5.34
C HIS A 58 3.18 4.92 -5.87
N ALA A 59 2.67 4.77 -7.11
CA ALA A 59 2.40 3.48 -7.71
C ALA A 59 3.69 2.67 -7.95
N ALA A 60 4.76 3.32 -8.42
CA ALA A 60 6.06 2.67 -8.59
C ALA A 60 6.64 2.22 -7.24
N THR A 61 6.66 3.09 -6.23
CA THR A 61 7.19 2.78 -4.89
C THR A 61 6.34 1.71 -4.19
N LEU A 62 5.01 1.81 -4.28
CA LEU A 62 4.09 0.79 -3.75
C LEU A 62 4.27 -0.55 -4.45
N GLY A 63 4.43 -0.56 -5.78
CA GLY A 63 4.64 -1.78 -6.56
C GLY A 63 5.86 -2.55 -6.09
N LEU A 64 6.98 -1.84 -5.85
CA LEU A 64 8.19 -2.43 -5.29
C LEU A 64 7.97 -2.98 -3.87
N ALA A 65 7.38 -2.17 -2.97
CA ALA A 65 7.13 -2.58 -1.59
C ALA A 65 6.18 -3.80 -1.49
N VAL A 66 5.15 -3.85 -2.33
CA VAL A 66 4.22 -4.99 -2.45
C VAL A 66 4.93 -6.22 -2.99
N TYR A 67 5.75 -6.07 -4.04
CA TYR A 67 6.54 -7.17 -4.59
C TYR A 67 7.44 -7.79 -3.52
N ASP A 68 8.18 -6.97 -2.79
CA ASP A 68 9.06 -7.43 -1.71
C ASP A 68 8.28 -8.11 -0.57
N ALA A 69 7.11 -7.57 -0.20
CA ALA A 69 6.25 -8.17 0.82
C ALA A 69 5.69 -9.54 0.39
N ILE A 70 5.40 -9.72 -0.90
CA ILE A 70 5.00 -11.02 -1.47
C ILE A 70 6.17 -11.99 -1.44
N GLN A 71 7.37 -11.58 -1.89
CA GLN A 71 8.57 -12.42 -1.86
C GLN A 71 8.93 -12.85 -0.43
N ALA A 72 8.72 -11.97 0.55
CA ALA A 72 8.92 -12.27 1.97
C ALA A 72 7.81 -13.13 2.61
N GLY A 73 6.76 -13.50 1.86
CA GLY A 73 5.61 -14.27 2.37
C GLY A 73 4.71 -13.51 3.35
N LYS A 74 4.88 -12.19 3.48
CA LYS A 74 4.10 -11.34 4.38
C LYS A 74 2.75 -10.96 3.79
N LEU A 75 2.66 -10.88 2.47
CA LEU A 75 1.46 -10.51 1.73
C LEU A 75 1.03 -11.65 0.80
N LYS A 76 -0.15 -12.21 1.03
CA LYS A 76 -0.71 -13.32 0.26
C LYS A 76 -1.58 -12.79 -0.87
N MET A 77 -0.99 -12.53 -2.03
CA MET A 77 -1.76 -12.11 -3.20
C MET A 77 -0.99 -12.26 -4.51
N LYS A 78 -1.66 -12.01 -5.63
CA LYS A 78 -1.05 -11.93 -6.96
C LYS A 78 -0.94 -10.46 -7.39
N LEU A 79 0.26 -10.03 -7.72
CA LEU A 79 0.50 -8.73 -8.36
C LEU A 79 0.55 -8.94 -9.89
N GLY A 80 -0.19 -8.12 -10.63
CA GLY A 80 -0.17 -8.11 -12.11
C GLY A 80 -1.47 -8.53 -12.76
#